data_AF-A0A9X3J5P9-F1
#
_entry.id   AF-A0A9X3J5P9-F1
#
_cell.length_a   1.000
_cell.length_b   1.000
_cell.length_c   1.000
_cell.angle_alpha   90.00
_cell.angle_beta   90.00
_cell.angle_gamma   90.00
#
_symmetry.space_group_name_H-M   'P 1'
#
loop_
_entity.id
_entity.type
_entity.pdbx_description
1 polymer ?
#
loop_
_entity_poly.entity_id
_entity_poly.type
_entity_poly.pdbx_seq_one_letter_code
_entity_poly.pdbx_strand_id
1 'polypeptide(L)'
;MIRIGITTGATILYGSEYPAAEYGALYNQAAVADVRNLAPTGYRVALLSDVVDLLTYLGGTDVAGGKLKETDIWEDPNTGATNQYGFAAIPAGTRNELGEFANKLLSNKIWINKL
;
A
#
# COMPACT_ATOMS: atom_id res chain seq x y z
N MET A 1 -0.01 -1.49 -3.71
CA MET A 1 0.65 -0.22 -4.09
C MET A 1 0.19 0.16 -5.49
N ILE A 2 -0.46 1.30 -5.71
CA ILE A 2 -0.83 1.76 -7.05
C ILE A 2 0.29 2.71 -7.52
N ARG A 3 1.03 2.35 -8.57
CA ARG A 3 2.06 3.20 -9.19
C ARG A 3 1.37 4.22 -10.10
N ILE A 4 1.49 5.51 -9.81
CA ILE A 4 1.01 6.59 -10.71
C ILE A 4 2.04 7.71 -10.74
N GLY A 5 2.49 8.05 -11.95
CA GLY A 5 3.38 9.16 -12.21
C GLY A 5 2.63 10.49 -12.33
N ILE A 6 3.19 11.50 -11.63
CA ILE A 6 3.15 12.97 -11.86
C ILE A 6 1.75 13.65 -11.80
N THR A 7 1.52 14.90 -11.36
CA THR A 7 2.31 16.05 -10.89
C THR A 7 1.40 16.85 -9.94
N THR A 8 1.96 17.44 -8.87
CA THR A 8 1.32 18.40 -7.93
C THR A 8 0.14 17.86 -7.11
N GLY A 9 0.42 17.20 -5.99
CA GLY A 9 -0.57 16.89 -4.95
C GLY A 9 -0.08 15.80 -3.99
N ALA A 10 0.65 16.19 -2.95
CA ALA A 10 0.88 15.40 -1.73
C ALA A 10 1.54 14.01 -1.88
N THR A 11 2.54 13.86 -2.74
CA THR A 11 3.49 12.74 -2.69
C THR A 11 4.69 13.10 -1.84
N ILE A 12 4.94 12.36 -0.75
CA ILE A 12 6.30 12.31 -0.19
C ILE A 12 7.00 11.16 -0.93
N LEU A 13 7.94 11.51 -1.80
CA LEU A 13 8.91 10.54 -2.29
C LEU A 13 9.66 10.02 -1.07
N TYR A 14 9.87 8.71 -1.00
CA TYR A 14 10.85 8.14 -0.08
C TYR A 14 12.22 8.77 -0.38
N GLY A 15 12.52 9.88 0.28
CA GLY A 15 13.74 10.64 0.13
C GLY A 15 14.64 10.33 1.30
N SER A 16 15.78 9.70 0.98
CA SER A 16 16.96 9.31 1.77
C SER A 16 17.03 7.88 2.34
N GLU A 17 15.95 7.27 2.86
CA GLU A 17 16.03 5.94 3.51
C GLU A 17 15.50 4.74 2.69
N TYR A 18 14.73 4.98 1.64
CA TYR A 18 14.18 3.93 0.78
C TYR A 18 14.30 4.34 -0.69
N PRO A 19 14.75 3.46 -1.59
CA PRO A 19 14.77 3.77 -3.01
C PRO A 19 13.33 3.95 -3.52
N ALA A 20 13.00 5.12 -4.05
CA ALA A 20 11.70 5.37 -4.69
C ALA A 20 11.40 4.38 -5.84
N ALA A 21 12.44 3.81 -6.47
CA ALA A 21 12.32 2.77 -7.48
C ALA A 21 11.69 1.47 -6.96
N GLU A 22 11.90 1.16 -5.68
CA GLU A 22 11.50 -0.08 -5.03
C GLU A 22 10.18 0.09 -4.26
N TYR A 23 10.04 1.19 -3.51
CA TYR A 23 8.90 1.41 -2.61
C TYR A 23 7.85 2.41 -3.13
N GLY A 24 8.10 3.06 -4.27
CA GLY A 24 7.17 4.03 -4.86
C GLY A 24 7.09 5.35 -4.08
N ALA A 25 5.92 5.98 -4.10
CA ALA A 25 5.64 7.19 -3.33
C ALA A 25 4.70 6.88 -2.16
N LEU A 26 4.92 7.53 -1.02
CA LEU A 26 3.95 7.53 0.08
C LEU A 26 2.91 8.61 -0.18
N TYR A 27 1.69 8.16 -0.43
CA TYR A 27 0.52 9.03 -0.42
C TYR A 27 0.08 9.27 1.03
N ASN A 28 -0.50 10.44 1.30
CA ASN A 28 -1.19 10.73 2.55
C ASN A 28 -2.71 10.74 2.31
N GLN A 29 -3.50 10.94 3.37
CA GLN A 29 -4.96 11.00 3.24
C GLN A 29 -5.42 12.14 2.32
N ALA A 30 -4.74 13.29 2.34
CA ALA A 30 -5.07 14.42 1.48
C ALA A 30 -4.92 14.08 -0.02
N ALA A 31 -3.94 13.26 -0.39
CA ALA A 31 -3.78 12.77 -1.76
C ALA A 31 -4.94 11.87 -2.21
N VAL A 32 -5.48 11.07 -1.29
CA VAL A 32 -6.63 10.18 -1.56
C VAL A 32 -7.94 10.96 -1.67
N ALA A 33 -8.08 12.05 -0.92
CA ALA A 33 -9.25 12.92 -0.94
C ALA A 33 -9.19 14.02 -2.02
N ASP A 34 -8.12 14.08 -2.82
CA ASP A 34 -7.94 15.12 -3.82
C ASP A 34 -8.98 15.00 -4.95
N VAL A 35 -9.69 16.10 -5.22
CA VAL A 35 -10.75 16.18 -6.24
C VAL A 35 -10.27 15.89 -7.66
N ARG A 36 -8.95 15.96 -7.90
CA ARG A 36 -8.35 15.63 -9.21
C ARG A 36 -8.24 14.13 -9.43
N ASN A 37 -8.63 13.32 -8.45
CA ASN A 37 -8.60 11.87 -8.42
C ASN A 37 -7.19 11.30 -8.54
N LEU A 38 -6.77 10.57 -7.51
CA LEU A 38 -5.47 9.91 -7.53
C LEU A 38 -5.42 8.78 -8.56
N ALA A 39 -6.52 8.03 -8.73
CA ALA A 39 -6.55 6.82 -9.55
C ALA A 39 -6.59 7.15 -11.07
N PRO A 40 -5.96 6.32 -11.93
CA PRO A 40 -6.01 6.54 -13.37
C PRO A 40 -7.44 6.36 -13.90
N THR A 41 -7.71 6.86 -15.12
CA THR A 41 -9.01 6.66 -15.77
C THR A 41 -9.41 5.18 -15.81
N GLY A 42 -10.66 4.89 -15.41
CA GLY A 42 -11.17 3.52 -15.29
C GLY A 42 -10.90 2.85 -13.94
N TYR A 43 -10.13 3.49 -13.06
CA TYR A 43 -9.88 3.03 -11.69
C TYR A 43 -10.42 4.06 -10.69
N ARG A 44 -10.54 3.63 -9.44
CA ARG A 44 -10.87 4.50 -8.30
C ARG A 44 -10.06 4.10 -7.09
N VAL A 45 -9.93 5.00 -6.12
CA VAL A 45 -9.37 4.64 -4.82
C VAL A 45 -10.34 3.68 -4.12
N ALA A 46 -9.79 2.64 -3.51
CA ALA A 46 -10.58 1.63 -2.81
C ALA A 46 -11.34 2.27 -1.63
N LEU A 47 -12.58 1.83 -1.45
CA LEU A 47 -13.42 2.10 -0.29
C LEU A 47 -13.18 1.03 0.77
N LEU A 48 -13.68 1.28 1.98
CA LEU A 48 -13.71 0.26 3.02
C LEU A 48 -14.46 -1.01 2.57
N SER A 49 -15.57 -0.86 1.85
CA SER A 49 -16.35 -1.99 1.33
C SER A 49 -15.52 -2.88 0.39
N ASP A 50 -14.70 -2.28 -0.48
CA ASP A 50 -13.86 -3.07 -1.41
C ASP A 50 -12.81 -3.90 -0.67
N VAL A 51 -12.24 -3.33 0.39
CA VAL A 51 -11.29 -4.07 1.22
C VAL A 51 -12.00 -5.19 1.97
N VAL A 52 -13.20 -4.95 2.50
CA VAL A 52 -14.00 -6.00 3.16
C VAL A 52 -14.35 -7.12 2.19
N ASP A 53 -14.80 -6.79 0.97
CA ASP A 53 -15.13 -7.76 -0.06
C ASP A 53 -13.90 -8.55 -0.50
N LEU A 54 -12.76 -7.87 -0.70
CA LEU A 54 -11.48 -8.51 -1.01
C LEU A 54 -11.06 -9.49 0.08
N LEU A 55 -11.06 -9.06 1.35
CA LEU A 55 -10.68 -9.92 2.47
C LEU A 55 -11.62 -11.12 2.59
N THR A 56 -12.92 -10.92 2.40
CA THR A 56 -13.93 -11.99 2.40
C THR A 56 -13.66 -13.00 1.28
N TYR A 57 -13.44 -12.52 0.06
CA TYR A 57 -13.09 -13.34 -1.09
C TYR A 57 -11.81 -14.16 -0.87
N LEU A 58 -10.82 -13.59 -0.17
CA LEU A 58 -9.56 -14.25 0.11
C LEU A 58 -9.63 -15.27 1.26
N GLY A 59 -10.76 -15.39 1.95
CA GLY A 59 -10.97 -16.34 3.04
C GLY A 59 -10.79 -15.76 4.43
N GLY A 60 -10.85 -14.43 4.58
CA GLY A 60 -10.78 -13.71 5.85
C GLY A 60 -9.43 -13.03 6.11
N THR A 61 -9.41 -12.16 7.13
CA THR A 61 -8.25 -11.33 7.50
C THR A 61 -6.99 -12.12 7.81
N ASP A 62 -7.14 -13.31 8.40
CA ASP A 62 -6.02 -14.11 8.91
C ASP A 62 -5.20 -14.76 7.78
N VAL A 63 -5.82 -14.97 6.62
CA VAL A 63 -5.19 -15.62 5.45
C VAL A 63 -4.94 -14.65 4.29
N ALA A 64 -5.74 -13.58 4.19
CA ALA A 64 -5.66 -12.63 3.08
C ALA A 64 -4.28 -11.95 3.01
N GLY A 65 -3.68 -11.64 4.16
CA GLY A 65 -2.36 -11.03 4.22
C GLY A 65 -1.30 -11.83 3.46
N GLY A 66 -1.17 -13.13 3.76
CA GLY A 66 -0.22 -14.01 3.08
C GLY A 66 -0.44 -14.11 1.57
N LYS A 67 -1.71 -14.19 1.15
CA LYS A 67 -2.07 -14.28 -0.29
C LYS A 67 -1.71 -13.03 -1.10
N LEU A 68 -1.64 -11.86 -0.44
CA LEU A 68 -1.39 -10.57 -1.07
C LEU A 68 0.06 -10.09 -0.95
N LYS A 69 0.80 -10.58 0.06
CA LYS A 69 2.21 -10.22 0.28
C LYS A 69 3.09 -10.60 -0.90
N GLU A 70 4.05 -9.72 -1.17
CA GLU A 70 5.28 -10.04 -1.91
C GLU A 70 6.04 -11.16 -1.16
N THR A 71 6.76 -12.04 -1.86
CA THR A 71 7.31 -13.28 -1.29
C THR A 71 8.73 -13.14 -0.73
N ASP A 72 9.51 -12.17 -1.19
CA ASP A 72 10.97 -12.20 -1.09
C ASP A 72 11.53 -11.13 -0.13
N ILE A 73 10.82 -10.01 0.05
CA ILE A 73 11.40 -8.83 0.74
C ILE A 73 10.85 -8.55 2.14
N TRP A 74 9.93 -9.38 2.65
CA TRP A 74 9.44 -9.25 4.03
C TRP A 74 10.41 -9.89 5.02
N GLU A 75 10.39 -9.42 6.26
CA GLU A 75 11.21 -10.02 7.31
C GLU A 75 10.84 -11.49 7.55
N ASP A 76 11.86 -12.33 7.74
CA ASP A 76 11.70 -13.74 8.06
C ASP A 76 10.86 -13.92 9.34
N PRO A 77 9.99 -14.95 9.40
CA PRO A 77 9.92 -16.09 8.47
C PRO A 77 9.03 -15.89 7.23
N ASN A 78 8.44 -14.71 7.02
CA ASN A 78 7.45 -14.42 5.96
C ASN A 78 6.41 -15.54 5.69
N THR A 79 6.02 -16.27 6.73
CA THR A 79 5.24 -17.50 6.59
C THR A 79 3.90 -17.26 5.90
N GLY A 80 3.60 -18.07 4.89
CA GLY A 80 2.33 -18.04 4.17
C GLY A 80 2.22 -16.95 3.10
N ALA A 81 3.30 -16.21 2.81
CA ALA A 81 3.34 -15.31 1.66
C ALA A 81 3.31 -16.10 0.34
N THR A 82 2.36 -15.80 -0.55
CA THR A 82 2.25 -16.50 -1.84
C THR A 82 2.12 -15.56 -3.04
N ASN A 83 1.78 -14.29 -2.83
CA ASN A 83 1.44 -13.34 -3.89
C ASN A 83 0.53 -13.92 -4.99
N GLN A 84 -0.37 -14.85 -4.65
CA GLN A 84 -1.03 -15.70 -5.66
C GLN A 84 -1.96 -14.95 -6.63
N TYR A 85 -2.28 -13.69 -6.33
CA TYR A 85 -3.09 -12.79 -7.17
C TYR A 85 -2.28 -11.67 -7.82
N GLY A 86 -0.94 -11.66 -7.67
CA GLY A 86 -0.06 -10.65 -8.24
C GLY A 86 -0.18 -9.26 -7.60
N PHE A 87 -0.76 -9.15 -6.40
CA PHE A 87 -0.94 -7.87 -5.71
C PHE A 87 0.39 -7.25 -5.25
N ALA A 88 1.35 -8.08 -4.88
CA ALA A 88 2.70 -7.72 -4.44
C ALA A 88 2.71 -6.63 -3.34
N ALA A 89 2.04 -6.90 -2.21
CA ALA A 89 2.10 -5.99 -1.07
C ALA A 89 3.53 -6.01 -0.51
N ILE A 90 4.22 -4.87 -0.60
CA ILE A 90 5.58 -4.69 -0.11
C ILE A 90 5.61 -4.15 1.33
N PRO A 91 6.62 -4.47 2.14
CA PRO A 91 6.69 -4.09 3.55
C PRO A 91 7.28 -2.69 3.72
N ALA A 92 6.51 -1.70 3.28
CA ALA A 92 6.92 -0.31 3.21
C ALA A 92 6.91 0.42 4.58
N GLY A 93 6.42 -0.24 5.62
CA GLY A 93 6.27 0.31 6.96
C GLY A 93 5.27 1.46 7.04
N THR A 94 5.56 2.38 7.95
CA THR A 94 4.80 3.61 8.16
C THR A 94 5.74 4.80 8.29
N ARG A 95 5.25 5.99 7.95
CA ARG A 95 5.89 7.26 8.27
C ARG A 95 4.94 8.08 9.13
N ASN A 96 5.43 8.60 10.26
CA ASN A 96 4.62 9.47 11.12
C ASN A 96 4.64 10.93 10.65
N GLU A 97 3.92 11.80 11.36
CA GLU A 97 3.79 13.23 11.05
C GLU A 97 5.11 14.01 11.19
N LEU A 98 6.00 13.56 12.09
CA LEU A 98 7.36 14.10 12.27
C LEU A 98 8.32 13.64 11.17
N GLY A 99 7.91 12.65 10.41
CA GLY A 99 8.65 12.10 9.28
C GLY A 99 9.56 10.94 9.60
N GLU A 100 9.41 10.36 10.78
CA GLU A 100 10.13 9.18 11.22
C GLU A 100 9.50 7.94 10.59
N PHE A 101 10.35 7.03 10.13
CA PHE A 101 9.95 5.74 9.55
C PHE A 101 9.94 4.65 10.63
N ALA A 102 8.96 3.75 10.55
CA ALA A 102 8.82 2.61 11.46
C ALA A 102 8.32 1.36 10.74
N ASN A 103 8.59 0.19 11.31
CA ASN A 103 8.09 -1.12 10.86
C ASN A 103 8.44 -1.46 9.40
N LYS A 104 9.64 -1.06 8.96
CA LYS A 104 10.25 -1.52 7.71
C LYS A 104 10.33 -3.04 7.70
N LEU A 105 10.11 -3.69 6.56
CA LEU A 105 10.11 -5.16 6.39
C LEU A 105 8.98 -5.90 7.14
N LEU A 106 8.32 -5.24 8.09
CA LEU A 106 7.34 -5.80 9.02
C LEU A 106 5.88 -5.53 8.65
N SER A 107 5.59 -4.40 8.00
CA SER A 107 4.20 -4.00 7.74
C SER A 107 4.02 -3.26 6.43
N ASN A 108 2.78 -3.28 5.94
CA ASN A 108 2.30 -2.44 4.85
C ASN A 108 1.04 -1.72 5.32
N LYS A 109 0.89 -0.44 4.96
CA LYS A 109 -0.35 0.31 5.13
C LYS A 109 -0.83 0.80 3.77
N ILE A 110 -2.13 0.69 3.55
CA ILE A 110 -2.79 1.09 2.31
C ILE A 110 -3.88 2.09 2.69
N TRP A 111 -3.92 3.21 1.99
CA TRP A 111 -4.98 4.18 2.18
C TRP A 111 -6.22 3.77 1.41
N ILE A 112 -7.36 3.89 2.07
CA ILE A 112 -8.68 3.75 1.49
C ILE A 112 -9.40 5.09 1.60
N ASN A 113 -10.32 5.34 0.68
CA ASN A 113 -11.22 6.46 0.83
C ASN A 113 -12.28 6.11 1.88
N LYS A 114 -12.48 7.04 2.81
CA LYS A 114 -13.53 6.98 3.83
C LYS A 114 -14.69 7.76 3.19
N LEU A 115 -15.65 7.02 2.64
CA LEU A 115 -16.85 7.50 1.95
C LEU A 115 -17.16 8.99 2.12
#